data_AF-A0A7K4CS32-F1
#
_entry.id   AF-A0A7K4CS32-F1
#
_cell.length_a   1.000
_cell.length_b   1.000
_cell.length_c   1.000
_cell.angle_alpha   90.00
_cell.angle_beta   90.00
_cell.angle_gamma   90.00
#
_symmetry.space_group_name_H-M   'P 1'
#
loop_
_entity.id
_entity.type
_entity.pdbx_description
1 polymer ?
#
loop_
_entity_poly.entity_id
_entity_poly.type
_entity_poly.pdbx_seq_one_letter_code
_entity_poly.pdbx_strand_id
1 'polypeptide(L)'
;MPIVELIDMFIEVLPPASTAGASELDPPAAAWMHANFTSKAPVKELGNAASYATRLRDYHGQDQVAAVVRKLLSKPATKSATITTLMPNDDTSYVPCVSLLDFKIRDGTMILTTTCRSLDIGKKALHNMVELAAIGEEVRAAVKVARLALHVHAISAHVYKRDINGLARDRS
;
A
#
# COMPACT_ATOMS: atom_id res chain seq x y z
N MET A 1 -7.36 21.69 -6.41
CA MET A 1 -8.63 21.61 -5.64
C MET A 1 -8.31 21.76 -4.17
N PRO A 2 -9.13 22.44 -3.36
CA PRO A 2 -8.81 22.63 -1.95
C PRO A 2 -8.88 21.29 -1.19
N ILE A 3 -7.89 21.06 -0.34
CA ILE A 3 -7.78 19.89 0.54
C ILE A 3 -7.79 20.31 2.01
N VAL A 4 -8.11 19.35 2.88
CA VAL A 4 -7.73 19.36 4.29
C VAL A 4 -6.65 18.29 4.45
N GLU A 5 -5.55 18.63 5.11
CA GLU A 5 -4.34 17.81 5.13
C GLU A 5 -3.82 17.64 6.56
N LEU A 6 -3.39 16.43 6.86
CA LEU A 6 -2.63 16.06 8.05
C LEU A 6 -1.24 15.61 7.59
N ILE A 7 -0.22 16.27 8.13
CA ILE A 7 1.18 15.93 7.86
C ILE A 7 1.66 14.88 8.86
N ASP A 8 2.43 13.92 8.38
CA ASP A 8 3.05 12.84 9.17
C ASP A 8 2.05 11.99 9.98
N MET A 9 1.06 11.43 9.29
CA MET A 9 0.11 10.50 9.89
C MET A 9 0.73 9.10 9.99
N PHE A 10 0.76 8.52 11.19
CA PHE A 10 1.12 7.11 11.39
C PHE A 10 -0.06 6.35 12.00
N ILE A 11 -0.46 5.25 11.36
CA ILE A 11 -1.54 4.38 11.85
C ILE A 11 -1.12 2.92 11.81
N GLU A 12 -1.53 2.17 12.82
CA GLU A 12 -1.58 0.72 12.77
C GLU A 12 -2.93 0.29 12.23
N VAL A 13 -2.92 -0.44 11.12
CA VAL A 13 -4.10 -1.02 10.51
C VAL A 13 -4.27 -2.40 11.14
N LEU A 14 -5.21 -2.49 12.06
CA LEU A 14 -5.60 -3.77 12.63
C LEU A 14 -6.11 -4.67 11.49
N PRO A 15 -5.77 -5.98 11.50
CA PRO A 15 -6.29 -6.90 10.51
C PRO A 15 -7.81 -6.71 10.48
N PRO A 16 -8.43 -6.63 9.28
CA PRO A 16 -9.88 -6.49 9.22
C PRO A 16 -10.46 -7.68 9.97
N ALA A 17 -11.01 -7.42 11.16
CA ALA A 17 -11.87 -8.36 11.84
C ALA A 17 -13.05 -8.54 10.89
N SER A 18 -13.02 -9.62 10.09
CA SER A 18 -14.14 -10.11 9.28
C SER A 18 -14.94 -9.04 8.54
N THR A 19 -14.75 -8.92 7.23
CA THR A 19 -15.77 -8.40 6.27
C THR A 19 -16.29 -6.96 6.42
N ALA A 20 -16.07 -6.26 7.54
CA ALA A 20 -16.65 -4.94 7.81
C ALA A 20 -16.09 -3.84 6.88
N GLY A 21 -14.79 -3.89 6.58
CA GLY A 21 -14.18 -2.98 5.60
C GLY A 21 -14.55 -3.29 4.15
N ALA A 22 -15.00 -4.51 3.83
CA ALA A 22 -15.30 -4.90 2.45
C ALA A 22 -16.60 -4.25 1.92
N SER A 23 -17.58 -4.01 2.80
CA SER A 23 -18.82 -3.28 2.46
C SER A 23 -18.60 -1.78 2.26
N GLU A 24 -17.50 -1.23 2.78
CA GLU A 24 -17.14 0.19 2.64
C GLU A 24 -16.35 0.48 1.35
N LEU A 25 -15.92 -0.56 0.63
CA LEU A 25 -15.21 -0.41 -0.63
C LEU A 25 -16.19 -0.13 -1.76
N ASP A 26 -16.01 1.02 -2.42
CA ASP A 26 -16.61 1.24 -3.74
C ASP A 26 -16.12 0.18 -4.74
N PRO A 27 -16.99 -0.67 -5.33
CA PRO A 27 -16.54 -1.81 -6.12
C PRO A 27 -15.73 -1.45 -7.37
N PRO A 28 -16.10 -0.41 -8.17
CA PRO A 28 -15.28 0.04 -9.28
C PRO A 28 -13.89 0.53 -8.84
N ALA A 29 -13.81 1.32 -7.78
CA ALA A 29 -12.52 1.77 -7.24
C ALA A 29 -11.68 0.61 -6.70
N ALA A 30 -12.31 -0.38 -6.06
CA ALA A 30 -11.64 -1.60 -5.60
C ALA A 30 -11.08 -2.42 -6.75
N ALA A 31 -11.88 -2.66 -7.80
CA ALA A 31 -11.42 -3.37 -8.99
C ALA A 31 -10.26 -2.64 -9.68
N TRP A 32 -10.33 -1.30 -9.79
CA TRP A 32 -9.25 -0.51 -10.35
C TRP A 32 -7.98 -0.58 -9.49
N MET A 33 -8.10 -0.47 -8.16
CA MET A 33 -6.96 -0.56 -7.25
C MET A 33 -6.32 -1.95 -7.32
N HIS A 34 -7.14 -3.00 -7.30
CA HIS A 34 -6.69 -4.37 -7.44
C HIS A 34 -5.93 -4.60 -8.74
N ALA A 35 -6.46 -4.10 -9.87
CA ALA A 35 -5.77 -4.17 -11.16
C ALA A 35 -4.43 -3.43 -11.14
N ASN A 36 -4.33 -2.28 -10.48
CA ASN A 36 -3.08 -1.54 -10.34
C ASN A 36 -2.01 -2.32 -9.54
N PHE A 37 -2.43 -3.14 -8.57
CA PHE A 37 -1.51 -3.97 -7.76
C PHE A 37 -1.19 -5.34 -8.37
N THR A 38 -2.01 -5.85 -9.30
CA THR A 38 -1.86 -7.21 -9.86
C THR A 38 -1.49 -7.25 -11.34
N SER A 39 -1.88 -6.25 -12.13
CA SER A 39 -1.58 -6.19 -13.57
C SER A 39 -0.34 -5.35 -13.86
N LYS A 40 0.58 -5.90 -14.64
CA LYS A 40 1.78 -5.19 -15.13
C LYS A 40 1.50 -4.20 -16.26
N ALA A 41 0.24 -4.06 -16.68
CA ALA A 41 -0.13 -3.10 -17.71
C ALA A 41 0.10 -1.65 -17.22
N PRO A 42 0.55 -0.73 -18.10
CA PRO A 42 0.60 0.69 -17.77
C PRO A 42 -0.78 1.23 -17.39
N VAL A 43 -0.82 2.15 -16.41
CA VAL A 43 -2.07 2.73 -15.91
C VAL A 43 -2.41 3.97 -16.73
N LYS A 44 -3.37 3.83 -17.65
CA LYS A 44 -3.76 4.88 -18.61
C LYS A 44 -4.21 6.16 -17.90
N GLU A 45 -5.00 6.04 -16.84
CA GLU A 45 -5.52 7.17 -16.05
C GLU A 45 -4.42 7.97 -15.35
N LEU A 46 -3.23 7.40 -15.22
CA LEU A 46 -2.04 8.03 -14.63
C LEU A 46 -1.00 8.40 -15.70
N GLY A 47 -1.45 8.65 -16.94
CA GLY A 47 -0.56 9.05 -18.03
C GLY A 47 0.33 7.90 -18.54
N ASN A 48 -0.17 6.67 -18.50
CA ASN A 48 0.58 5.44 -18.80
C ASN A 48 1.75 5.18 -17.83
N ALA A 49 1.66 5.68 -16.59
CA ALA A 49 2.65 5.36 -15.57
C ALA A 49 2.69 3.85 -15.28
N ALA A 50 3.85 3.38 -14.79
CA ALA A 50 4.00 2.01 -14.31
C ALA A 50 3.02 1.74 -13.15
N SER A 51 2.32 0.60 -13.22
CA SER A 51 1.45 0.12 -12.16
C SER A 51 2.24 -0.26 -10.91
N TYR A 52 1.56 -0.43 -9.78
CA TYR A 52 2.20 -1.00 -8.58
C TYR A 52 2.68 -2.43 -8.84
N ALA A 53 1.97 -3.23 -9.64
CA ALA A 53 2.42 -4.57 -10.00
C ALA A 53 3.77 -4.53 -10.73
N THR A 54 3.94 -3.66 -11.73
CA THR A 54 5.22 -3.48 -12.43
C THR A 54 6.30 -3.01 -11.46
N ARG A 55 6.00 -2.01 -10.62
CA ARG A 55 6.95 -1.49 -9.64
C ARG A 55 7.40 -2.55 -8.64
N LEU A 56 6.51 -3.45 -8.20
CA LEU A 56 6.81 -4.44 -7.16
C LEU A 56 7.35 -5.77 -7.72
N ARG A 57 6.90 -6.19 -8.90
CA ARG A 57 7.15 -7.52 -9.49
C ARG A 57 8.01 -7.50 -10.75
N ASP A 58 8.35 -6.31 -11.24
CA ASP A 58 9.12 -6.12 -12.47
C ASP A 58 9.95 -4.83 -12.45
N TYR A 59 10.51 -4.51 -11.28
CA TYR A 59 11.36 -3.34 -11.09
C TYR A 59 12.65 -3.49 -11.91
N HIS A 60 12.66 -2.91 -13.11
CA HIS A 60 13.74 -3.10 -14.08
C HIS A 60 14.14 -4.59 -14.24
N GLY A 61 13.13 -5.46 -14.39
CA GLY A 61 13.33 -6.91 -14.53
C GLY A 61 13.48 -7.67 -13.21
N GLN A 62 13.31 -7.02 -12.06
CA GLN A 62 13.44 -7.65 -10.74
C GLN A 62 12.11 -7.74 -10.00
N ASP A 63 11.76 -8.95 -9.55
CA ASP A 63 10.68 -9.14 -8.59
C ASP A 63 11.19 -8.81 -7.17
N GLN A 64 10.83 -7.61 -6.71
CA GLN A 64 11.25 -7.09 -5.40
C GLN A 64 10.59 -7.86 -4.25
N VAL A 65 9.35 -8.30 -4.40
CA VAL A 65 8.64 -9.07 -3.36
C VAL A 65 9.27 -10.45 -3.20
N ALA A 66 9.61 -11.13 -4.31
CA ALA A 66 10.35 -12.37 -4.26
C ALA A 66 11.75 -12.17 -3.63
N ALA A 67 12.40 -11.03 -3.87
CA ALA A 67 13.67 -10.68 -3.22
C ALA A 67 13.52 -10.48 -1.69
N VAL A 68 12.42 -9.88 -1.24
CA VAL A 68 12.05 -9.77 0.19
C VAL A 68 11.88 -11.16 0.81
N VAL A 69 11.11 -12.04 0.18
CA VAL A 69 10.89 -13.41 0.67
C VAL A 69 12.23 -14.15 0.81
N ARG A 70 13.07 -14.14 -0.22
CA ARG A 70 14.41 -14.76 -0.17
C ARG A 70 15.27 -14.21 0.97
N LYS A 71 15.22 -12.90 1.20
CA LYS A 71 15.99 -12.24 2.26
C LYS A 71 15.50 -12.60 3.66
N LEU A 72 14.19 -12.69 3.85
CA LEU A 72 13.59 -13.03 5.14
C LEU A 72 13.77 -14.52 5.47
N LEU A 73 13.70 -15.41 4.47
CA LEU A 73 14.02 -16.83 4.64
C LEU A 73 15.49 -17.05 5.04
N SER A 74 16.43 -16.28 4.47
CA SER A 74 17.85 -16.42 4.80
C SER A 74 18.24 -15.74 6.11
N LYS A 75 17.62 -14.60 6.45
CA LYS A 75 17.88 -13.86 7.69
C LYS A 75 16.58 -13.23 8.22
N PRO A 76 15.80 -13.94 9.05
CA PRO A 76 14.52 -13.45 9.57
C PRO A 76 14.62 -12.10 10.32
N ALA A 77 15.71 -11.88 11.06
CA ALA A 77 15.95 -10.63 11.79
C ALA A 77 16.55 -9.50 10.94
N THR A 78 16.59 -9.64 9.61
CA THR A 78 17.18 -8.64 8.70
C THR A 78 16.52 -7.27 8.87
N LYS A 79 17.33 -6.21 8.72
CA LYS A 79 16.86 -4.83 8.72
C LYS A 79 16.60 -4.29 7.32
N SER A 80 17.03 -4.99 6.28
CA SER A 80 17.07 -4.51 4.90
C SER A 80 16.11 -5.25 3.96
N ALA A 81 15.06 -5.88 4.49
CA ALA A 81 13.95 -6.40 3.68
C ALA A 81 13.02 -5.22 3.36
N THR A 82 13.48 -4.38 2.43
CA THR A 82 12.88 -3.08 2.09
C THR A 82 12.86 -2.96 0.58
N ILE A 83 11.74 -2.50 0.03
CA ILE A 83 11.51 -2.35 -1.41
C ILE A 83 10.84 -1.01 -1.68
N THR A 84 10.93 -0.54 -2.91
CA THR A 84 10.42 0.79 -3.31
C THR A 84 9.47 0.67 -4.48
N THR A 85 8.45 1.50 -4.48
CA THR A 85 7.60 1.73 -5.65
C THR A 85 8.01 3.01 -6.38
N LEU A 86 8.69 3.93 -5.69
CA LEU A 86 9.26 5.13 -6.28
C LEU A 86 10.46 4.77 -7.17
N MET A 87 10.40 5.22 -8.43
CA MET A 87 11.41 5.05 -9.47
C MET A 87 11.90 6.44 -9.92
N PRO A 88 12.90 7.05 -9.26
CA PRO A 88 13.27 8.45 -9.51
C PRO A 88 13.68 8.77 -10.96
N ASN A 89 14.18 7.78 -11.70
CA ASN A 89 14.57 7.94 -13.10
C ASN A 89 13.37 7.91 -14.06
N ASP A 90 12.26 7.28 -13.66
CA ASP A 90 11.08 7.08 -14.52
C ASP A 90 9.90 8.00 -14.12
N ASP A 91 9.76 8.29 -12.83
CA ASP A 91 8.64 9.02 -12.23
C ASP A 91 8.75 10.53 -12.39
N THR A 92 8.74 11.00 -13.64
CA THR A 92 8.87 12.42 -13.99
C THR A 92 7.54 13.17 -14.08
N SER A 93 6.47 12.48 -14.47
CA SER A 93 5.11 13.04 -14.62
C SER A 93 4.14 12.57 -13.54
N TYR A 94 4.29 11.32 -13.10
CA TYR A 94 3.52 10.71 -12.03
C TYR A 94 4.48 10.10 -11.01
N VAL A 95 4.28 10.45 -9.74
CA VAL A 95 5.04 9.89 -8.61
C VAL A 95 4.08 9.05 -7.77
N PRO A 96 4.38 7.77 -7.51
CA PRO A 96 3.46 6.87 -6.80
C PRO A 96 3.21 7.33 -5.37
N CYS A 97 1.96 7.14 -4.93
CA CYS A 97 1.49 7.51 -3.59
C CYS A 97 2.17 6.69 -2.50
N VAL A 98 2.07 5.36 -2.59
CA VAL A 98 2.89 4.43 -1.81
C VAL A 98 4.29 4.52 -2.40
N SER A 99 5.30 4.73 -1.57
CA SER A 99 6.68 4.96 -2.03
C SER A 99 7.65 3.88 -1.55
N LEU A 100 7.47 3.36 -0.32
CA LEU A 100 8.37 2.38 0.29
C LEU A 100 7.59 1.36 1.10
N LEU A 101 8.00 0.09 1.01
CA LEU A 101 7.49 -1.01 1.83
C LEU A 101 8.66 -1.63 2.59
N ASP A 102 8.53 -1.70 3.91
CA ASP A 102 9.54 -2.27 4.80
C ASP A 102 8.96 -3.45 5.58
N PHE A 103 9.68 -4.58 5.54
CA PHE A 103 9.26 -5.83 6.15
C PHE A 103 10.20 -6.18 7.31
N LYS A 104 9.61 -6.56 8.45
CA LYS A 104 10.33 -7.03 9.64
C LYS A 104 9.60 -8.21 10.25
N ILE A 105 10.33 -9.22 10.71
CA ILE A 105 9.77 -10.30 11.53
C ILE A 105 10.20 -10.05 12.97
N ARG A 106 9.26 -9.82 13.88
CA ARG A 106 9.50 -9.63 15.33
C ARG A 106 8.48 -10.43 16.10
N ASP A 107 8.95 -11.21 17.08
CA ASP A 107 8.10 -11.97 18.01
C ASP A 107 6.99 -12.77 17.29
N GLY A 108 7.35 -13.46 16.20
CA GLY A 108 6.42 -14.27 15.40
C GLY A 108 5.40 -13.47 14.56
N THR A 109 5.61 -12.16 14.40
CA THR A 109 4.75 -11.25 13.64
C THR A 109 5.51 -10.63 12.47
N MET A 110 4.91 -10.69 11.28
CA MET A 110 5.33 -9.93 10.10
C MET A 110 4.81 -8.51 10.26
N ILE A 111 5.70 -7.55 10.39
CA ILE A 111 5.37 -6.13 10.39
C ILE A 111 5.69 -5.61 8.99
N LEU A 112 4.65 -5.24 8.25
CA LEU A 112 4.76 -4.48 7.01
C LEU A 112 4.51 -3.01 7.34
N THR A 113 5.54 -2.17 7.22
CA THR A 113 5.39 -0.72 7.32
C THR A 113 5.48 -0.10 5.93
N THR A 114 4.46 0.65 5.54
CA THR A 114 4.42 1.34 4.25
C THR A 114 4.57 2.84 4.47
N THR A 115 5.37 3.49 3.63
CA THR A 115 5.47 4.94 3.59
C THR A 115 4.81 5.44 2.32
N CYS A 116 3.82 6.31 2.50
CA CYS A 116 3.07 6.97 1.46
C CYS A 116 3.49 8.44 1.40
N ARG A 117 4.02 8.91 0.27
CA ARG A 117 4.31 10.34 0.08
C ARG A 117 3.02 11.17 0.08
N SER A 118 1.91 10.59 -0.36
CA SER A 118 0.59 11.22 -0.31
C SER A 118 -0.51 10.16 -0.26
N LEU A 119 -1.51 10.35 0.59
CA LEU A 119 -2.61 9.40 0.78
C LEU A 119 -3.96 10.13 0.81
N ASP A 120 -4.81 9.84 -0.17
CA ASP A 120 -6.20 10.30 -0.17
C ASP A 120 -7.03 9.43 0.79
N ILE A 121 -7.23 9.92 2.01
CA ILE A 121 -7.96 9.20 3.06
C ILE A 121 -9.47 9.25 2.87
N GLY A 122 -9.98 10.15 2.02
CA GLY A 122 -11.41 10.24 1.74
C GLY A 122 -11.91 9.17 0.78
N LYS A 123 -11.03 8.62 -0.08
CA LYS A 123 -11.45 7.68 -1.14
C LYS A 123 -10.53 6.50 -1.40
N LYS A 124 -9.22 6.63 -1.19
CA LYS A 124 -8.24 5.63 -1.67
C LYS A 124 -7.54 4.87 -0.55
N ALA A 125 -7.55 5.38 0.68
CA ALA A 125 -6.81 4.79 1.78
C ALA A 125 -7.22 3.34 2.03
N LEU A 126 -8.52 3.08 2.17
CA LEU A 126 -9.02 1.73 2.45
C LEU A 126 -8.65 0.74 1.34
N HIS A 127 -8.84 1.11 0.07
CA HIS A 127 -8.46 0.26 -1.07
C HIS A 127 -6.96 -0.02 -1.11
N ASN A 128 -6.10 0.98 -0.84
CA ASN A 128 -4.65 0.74 -0.74
C ASN A 128 -4.32 -0.20 0.42
N MET A 129 -4.96 -0.04 1.60
CA MET A 129 -4.70 -0.87 2.77
C MET A 129 -5.03 -2.35 2.50
N VAL A 130 -6.11 -2.63 1.77
CA VAL A 130 -6.47 -4.00 1.37
C VAL A 130 -5.39 -4.63 0.50
N GLU A 131 -4.93 -3.95 -0.55
CA GLU A 131 -3.90 -4.49 -1.44
C GLU A 131 -2.52 -4.59 -0.77
N LEU A 132 -2.18 -3.65 0.11
CA LEU A 132 -0.95 -3.70 0.91
C LEU A 132 -0.99 -4.84 1.93
N ALA A 133 -2.13 -5.08 2.57
CA ALA A 133 -2.33 -6.23 3.44
C ALA A 133 -2.20 -7.54 2.66
N ALA A 134 -2.73 -7.62 1.44
CA ALA A 134 -2.57 -8.79 0.58
C ALA A 134 -1.10 -9.10 0.26
N ILE A 135 -0.28 -8.07 -0.04
CA ILE A 135 1.18 -8.23 -0.21
C ILE A 135 1.82 -8.72 1.10
N GLY A 136 1.46 -8.12 2.23
CA GLY A 136 1.95 -8.52 3.55
C GLY A 136 1.63 -9.98 3.86
N GLU A 137 0.41 -10.42 3.57
CA GLU A 137 -0.05 -11.81 3.75
C GLU A 137 0.68 -12.79 2.85
N GLU A 138 0.92 -12.43 1.58
CA GLU A 138 1.70 -13.26 0.66
C GLU A 138 3.12 -13.48 1.21
N VAL A 139 3.81 -12.42 1.60
CA VAL A 139 5.17 -12.51 2.15
C VAL A 139 5.15 -13.31 3.46
N ARG A 140 4.21 -13.01 4.37
CA ARG A 140 4.04 -13.72 5.66
C ARG A 140 3.86 -15.22 5.44
N ALA A 141 2.96 -15.61 4.54
CA ALA A 141 2.68 -17.01 4.23
C ALA A 141 3.93 -17.70 3.64
N ALA A 142 4.63 -17.04 2.72
CA ALA A 142 5.83 -17.59 2.10
C ALA A 142 6.96 -17.85 3.12
N VAL A 143 7.06 -17.02 4.17
CA VAL A 143 8.06 -17.18 5.24
C VAL A 143 7.54 -17.91 6.49
N LYS A 144 6.29 -18.41 6.45
CA LYS A 144 5.64 -19.18 7.52
C LYS A 144 5.57 -18.48 8.88
N VAL A 145 5.31 -17.18 8.87
CA VAL A 145 5.12 -16.36 10.09
C VAL A 145 3.63 -16.33 10.48
N ALA A 146 3.29 -16.35 11.77
CA ALA A 146 1.92 -16.57 12.21
C ALA A 146 1.00 -15.35 12.02
N ARG A 147 1.52 -14.14 12.25
CA ARG A 147 0.72 -12.90 12.30
C ARG A 147 1.21 -11.87 11.30
N LEU A 148 0.30 -10.99 10.87
CA LEU A 148 0.59 -9.79 10.11
C LEU A 148 0.17 -8.56 10.92
N ALA A 149 1.01 -7.53 10.94
CA ALA A 149 0.69 -6.18 11.34
C ALA A 149 1.00 -5.25 10.16
N LEU A 150 0.03 -4.41 9.79
CA LEU A 150 0.21 -3.40 8.74
C LEU A 150 0.30 -2.02 9.41
N HIS A 151 1.42 -1.33 9.18
CA HIS A 151 1.60 0.07 9.56
C HIS A 151 1.59 0.94 8.31
N VAL A 152 0.92 2.07 8.37
CA VAL A 152 0.90 3.06 7.28
C VAL A 152 1.39 4.40 7.83
N HIS A 153 2.49 4.87 7.26
CA HIS A 153 2.99 6.22 7.43
C HIS A 153 2.64 7.04 6.19
N ALA A 154 1.86 8.12 6.34
CA ALA A 154 1.57 9.05 5.26
C ALA A 154 2.19 10.42 5.57
N ILE A 155 3.13 10.84 4.71
CA ILE A 155 3.77 12.16 4.80
C ILE A 155 2.72 13.26 4.62
N SER A 156 1.80 13.07 3.67
CA SER A 156 0.66 13.94 3.41
C SER A 156 -0.62 13.10 3.33
N ALA A 157 -1.38 13.04 4.41
CA ALA A 157 -2.72 12.45 4.42
C ALA A 157 -3.75 13.54 4.14
N HIS A 158 -4.61 13.38 3.15
CA HIS A 158 -5.53 14.46 2.76
C HIS A 158 -6.91 13.98 2.38
N VAL A 159 -7.88 14.88 2.54
CA VAL A 159 -9.25 14.75 2.03
C VAL A 159 -9.54 15.96 1.14
N TYR A 160 -10.08 15.74 -0.05
CA TYR A 160 -10.58 16.84 -0.87
C TYR A 160 -11.84 17.43 -0.25
N LYS A 161 -11.97 18.76 -0.19
CA LYS A 161 -13.13 19.41 0.45
C LYS A 161 -14.49 18.95 -0.09
N ARG A 162 -14.57 18.60 -1.38
CA ARG A 162 -15.77 18.04 -2.01
C ARG A 162 -16.22 16.71 -1.40
N ASP A 163 -15.27 15.94 -0.87
CA ASP A 163 -15.49 14.59 -0.32
C ASP A 163 -15.78 14.64 1.19
N ILE A 164 -15.54 15.78 1.87
CA ILE A 164 -15.81 15.98 3.31
C ILE A 164 -17.31 15.85 3.66
N ASN A 165 -18.19 16.38 2.81
CA ASN A 165 -19.63 16.33 3.07
C ASN A 165 -20.21 14.89 3.00
N GLY A 166 -19.51 13.97 2.33
CA GLY A 166 -19.87 12.55 2.34
C GLY A 166 -19.48 11.86 3.65
N LEU A 167 -18.35 12.25 4.26
CA LEU A 167 -17.83 11.66 5.50
C LEU A 167 -18.68 11.97 6.74
N ALA A 168 -19.41 13.10 6.74
CA ALA A 168 -20.20 13.53 7.90
C ALA A 168 -21.60 12.89 7.99
N ARG A 169 -22.07 12.18 6.94
CA ARG A 169 -23.45 11.67 6.87
C ARG A 169 -23.66 10.28 7.48
N ASP A 170 -22.59 9.55 7.81
CA ASP A 170 -22.66 8.20 8.42
C ASP A 170 -22.63 8.22 9.96
N ARG A 171 -22.85 9.39 10.58
CA ARG A 171 -22.86 9.55 12.05
C ARG A 171 -24.17 10.11 12.62
N SER A 172 -25.30 9.88 11.96
CA SER A 172 -26.64 10.20 12.48
C SER A 172 -27.45 8.94 12.75
#